data_AF-A0A2N2AK21-F1
#
_entry.id   AF-A0A2N2AK21-F1
#
_cell.length_a   1.000
_cell.length_b   1.000
_cell.length_c   1.000
_cell.angle_alpha   90.00
_cell.angle_beta   90.00
_cell.angle_gamma   90.00
#
_symmetry.space_group_name_H-M   'P 1'
#
loop_
_entity.id
_entity.type
_entity.pdbx_description
1 polymer ?
#
loop_
_entity_poly.entity_id
_entity_poly.type
_entity_poly.pdbx_seq_one_letter_code
_entity_poly.pdbx_strand_id
1 'polypeptide(L)'
;MGEWSDYFEDFPEENPANWVDGRFDPAAAARQREIESANRKVAKDSAALQKEMFKMAEDAKKKVKERQEGNGTQSTKDSGL
;
A
#
# COMPACT_ATOMS: atom_id res chain seq x y z
N MET A 1 -16.30 -6.22 19.91
CA MET A 1 -17.28 -5.12 19.91
C MET A 1 -18.49 -5.70 20.60
N GLY A 2 -18.68 -5.36 21.87
CA GLY A 2 -19.70 -5.96 22.73
C GLY A 2 -20.77 -4.94 23.03
N GLU A 3 -22.01 -5.41 23.15
CA GLU A 3 -23.24 -4.72 23.58
C GLU A 3 -23.75 -3.60 22.63
N TRP A 4 -22.85 -2.82 22.02
CA TRP A 4 -23.20 -1.75 21.07
C TRP A 4 -23.46 -2.27 19.66
N SER A 5 -22.79 -3.36 19.28
CA SER A 5 -23.04 -4.06 18.02
C SER A 5 -24.45 -4.64 18.03
N ASP A 6 -24.78 -5.31 19.13
CA ASP A 6 -26.03 -6.03 19.34
C ASP A 6 -27.21 -5.05 19.42
N TYR A 7 -27.02 -3.86 20.00
CA TYR A 7 -28.03 -2.79 19.99
C TYR A 7 -28.44 -2.36 18.57
N PHE A 8 -27.47 -2.20 17.66
CA PHE A 8 -27.75 -1.79 16.28
C PHE A 8 -28.25 -2.94 15.39
N GLU A 9 -28.18 -4.19 15.86
CA GLU A 9 -28.86 -5.31 15.19
C GLU A 9 -30.38 -5.18 15.32
N ASP A 10 -30.85 -4.79 16.51
CA ASP A 10 -32.28 -4.57 16.78
C ASP A 10 -32.78 -3.19 16.31
N PHE A 11 -31.94 -2.15 16.37
CA PHE A 11 -32.27 -0.78 15.97
C PHE A 11 -31.31 -0.23 14.89
N PRO A 12 -31.36 -0.79 13.66
CA PRO A 12 -30.39 -0.44 12.63
C PRO A 12 -30.49 1.01 12.16
N GLU A 13 -31.67 1.64 12.30
CA GLU A 13 -31.96 3.05 11.96
C GLU A 13 -31.20 4.05 12.83
N GLU A 14 -30.87 3.68 14.06
CA GLU A 14 -30.13 4.54 14.97
C GLU A 14 -28.64 4.56 14.68
N ASN A 15 -28.14 3.59 13.90
CA ASN A 15 -26.75 3.57 13.49
C ASN A 15 -26.51 4.60 12.39
N PRO A 16 -25.78 5.70 12.64
CA PRO A 16 -25.51 6.71 11.62
C PRO A 16 -24.72 6.13 10.44
N ALA A 17 -23.99 5.03 10.65
CA ALA A 17 -23.22 4.35 9.61
C ALA A 17 -24.09 3.54 8.62
N ASN A 18 -25.41 3.50 8.80
CA ASN A 18 -26.36 2.92 7.85
C ASN A 18 -27.06 3.98 6.99
N TRP A 19 -26.74 5.27 7.18
CA TRP A 19 -27.31 6.35 6.40
C TRP A 19 -26.37 6.74 5.25
N VAL A 20 -26.93 6.84 4.04
CA VAL A 20 -26.23 7.25 2.82
C VAL A 20 -27.01 8.39 2.20
N ASP A 21 -26.35 9.52 1.97
CA ASP A 21 -26.95 10.73 1.37
C ASP A 21 -28.23 11.20 2.09
N GLY A 22 -28.26 11.08 3.43
CA GLY A 22 -29.40 11.48 4.26
C GLY A 22 -30.58 10.51 4.23
N ARG A 23 -30.42 9.33 3.61
CA ARG A 23 -31.42 8.25 3.59
C ARG A 23 -30.90 7.03 4.33
N PHE A 24 -31.77 6.40 5.12
CA PHE A 24 -31.48 5.11 5.72
C PHE A 24 -31.40 4.03 4.63
N ASP A 25 -30.19 3.54 4.37
CA ASP A 25 -29.90 2.47 3.40
C ASP A 25 -28.69 1.63 3.90
N PRO A 26 -28.92 0.69 4.83
CA PRO A 26 -27.85 -0.13 5.40
C PRO A 26 -27.13 -0.98 4.36
N ALA A 27 -27.81 -1.38 3.28
CA ALA A 27 -27.22 -2.17 2.21
C ALA A 27 -26.24 -1.33 1.37
N ALA A 28 -26.60 -0.09 1.04
CA ALA A 28 -25.68 0.83 0.35
C ALA A 28 -24.47 1.16 1.23
N ALA A 29 -24.69 1.42 2.52
CA ALA A 29 -23.61 1.70 3.45
C ALA A 29 -22.65 0.51 3.64
N ALA A 30 -23.17 -0.73 3.67
CA ALA A 30 -22.36 -1.93 3.70
C ALA A 30 -21.47 -2.05 2.44
N ARG A 31 -22.06 -1.86 1.25
CA ARG A 31 -21.29 -1.87 -0.01
C ARG A 31 -20.20 -0.81 -0.05
N GLN A 32 -20.48 0.41 0.42
CA GLN A 32 -19.46 1.46 0.50
C GLN A 32 -18.30 1.07 1.42
N ARG A 33 -18.60 0.49 2.58
CA ARG A 33 -17.58 -0.01 3.52
C ARG A 33 -16.73 -1.13 2.92
N GLU A 34 -17.34 -2.06 2.20
CA GLU A 34 -16.63 -3.12 1.49
C GLU A 34 -15.67 -2.56 0.45
N ILE A 35 -16.14 -1.63 -0.41
CA ILE A 35 -15.31 -0.95 -1.41
C ILE A 35 -14.16 -0.20 -0.75
N GLU A 36 -14.42 0.56 0.31
CA GLU A 36 -13.38 1.30 1.03
C GLU A 36 -12.35 0.34 1.67
N SER A 37 -12.80 -0.78 2.22
CA SER A 37 -11.91 -1.81 2.77
C SER A 37 -11.01 -2.43 1.70
N ALA A 38 -11.55 -2.72 0.52
CA ALA A 38 -10.79 -3.25 -0.61
C ALA A 38 -9.78 -2.21 -1.12
N ASN A 39 -10.17 -0.96 -1.27
CA ASN A 39 -9.30 0.13 -1.68
C ASN A 39 -8.15 0.35 -0.67
N ARG A 40 -8.45 0.31 0.63
CA ARG A 40 -7.42 0.39 1.68
C ARG A 40 -6.41 -0.75 1.58
N LYS A 41 -6.87 -1.97 1.27
CA LYS A 41 -5.98 -3.11 1.06
C LYS A 41 -5.08 -2.89 -0.16
N VAL A 42 -5.65 -2.54 -1.30
CA VAL A 42 -4.91 -2.25 -2.53
C VAL A 42 -3.89 -1.12 -2.33
N ALA A 43 -4.25 -0.06 -1.61
CA ALA A 43 -3.34 1.04 -1.29
C ALA A 43 -2.15 0.59 -0.43
N LYS A 44 -2.40 -0.26 0.59
CA LYS A 44 -1.32 -0.82 1.42
C LYS A 44 -0.40 -1.73 0.62
N ASP A 45 -0.97 -2.62 -0.19
CA ASP A 45 -0.21 -3.57 -0.99
C ASP A 45 0.64 -2.85 -2.06
N SER A 46 0.06 -1.86 -2.74
CA SER A 46 0.78 -1.04 -3.72
C SER A 46 1.89 -0.20 -3.09
N ALA A 47 1.69 0.37 -1.91
CA ALA A 47 2.74 1.10 -1.20
C ALA A 47 3.91 0.19 -0.80
N ALA A 48 3.63 -1.05 -0.36
CA ALA A 48 4.65 -2.03 -0.05
C ALA A 48 5.45 -2.42 -1.29
N LEU A 49 4.78 -2.68 -2.42
CA LEU A 49 5.44 -3.01 -3.69
C LEU A 49 6.31 -1.86 -4.21
N GLN A 50 5.79 -0.63 -4.16
CA GLN A 50 6.56 0.56 -4.58
C GLN A 50 7.84 0.72 -3.76
N LYS A 51 7.76 0.50 -2.44
CA LYS A 51 8.93 0.54 -1.56
C LYS A 51 10.00 -0.48 -1.97
N GLU A 52 9.59 -1.71 -2.27
CA GLU A 52 10.53 -2.75 -2.73
C GLU A 52 11.14 -2.42 -4.11
N MET A 53 10.34 -1.88 -5.02
CA MET A 53 10.85 -1.43 -6.34
C MET A 53 11.90 -0.33 -6.21
N PHE A 54 11.67 0.67 -5.35
CA PHE A 54 12.65 1.73 -5.12
C PHE A 54 13.94 1.20 -4.52
N LYS A 55 13.85 0.30 -3.53
CA LYS A 55 15.01 -0.35 -2.92
C LYS A 55 15.83 -1.14 -3.95
N MET A 56 15.17 -1.93 -4.80
CA MET A 56 15.86 -2.67 -5.86
C MET A 56 16.55 -1.74 -6.86
N ALA A 57 15.89 -0.62 -7.23
CA ALA A 57 16.47 0.37 -8.13
C ALA A 57 17.72 1.04 -7.52
N GLU A 58 17.71 1.34 -6.22
CA GLU A 58 18.87 1.87 -5.50
C GLU A 58 20.02 0.86 -5.45
N ASP A 59 19.72 -0.40 -5.10
CA ASP A 59 20.72 -1.47 -5.07
C ASP A 59 21.35 -1.71 -6.45
N ALA A 60 20.54 -1.67 -7.51
CA ALA A 60 21.03 -1.80 -8.88
C ALA A 60 21.96 -0.63 -9.26
N LYS A 61 21.57 0.61 -8.94
CA LYS A 61 22.42 1.79 -9.18
C LYS A 61 23.73 1.71 -8.43
N LYS A 62 23.70 1.27 -7.16
CA LYS A 62 24.91 1.09 -6.35
C LYS A 62 25.85 0.05 -6.96
N LYS A 63 25.33 -1.12 -7.35
CA LYS A 63 26.11 -2.18 -8.00
C LYS A 63 26.73 -1.73 -9.32
N VAL A 64 26.02 -0.93 -10.12
CA VAL A 64 26.55 -0.38 -11.37
C VAL A 64 27.71 0.57 -11.07
N LYS A 65 27.55 1.47 -10.09
CA LYS A 65 28.60 2.39 -9.65
C LYS A 65 29.85 1.63 -9.18
N GLU A 66 29.69 0.63 -8.32
CA GLU A 66 30.80 -0.21 -7.82
C GLU A 66 31.53 -0.94 -8.96
N ARG A 67 30.81 -1.45 -9.97
CA ARG A 67 31.43 -2.06 -11.16
C ARG A 67 32.18 -1.05 -12.01
N GLN A 68 31.67 0.17 -12.17
CA GLN A 68 32.34 1.23 -12.92
C GLN A 68 33.63 1.68 -12.22
N GLU A 69 33.60 1.83 -10.90
CA GLU A 69 34.76 2.19 -10.08
C GLU A 69 35.82 1.07 -10.03
N GLY A 70 35.39 -0.20 -9.95
CA GLY A 70 36.27 -1.35 -10.03
C GLY A 70 36.96 -1.53 -11.39
N ASN A 71 36.23 -1.30 -12.49
CA ASN A 71 36.76 -1.47 -13.85
C ASN A 71 37.72 -0.33 -14.25
N GLY A 72 37.52 0.89 -13.72
CA GLY A 72 38.46 2.01 -13.90
C GLY A 72 39.81 1.79 -13.21
N THR A 73 39.85 0.94 -12.18
CA THR A 73 41.07 0.66 -11.40
C THR A 73 41.91 -0.49 -12.00
N GLN A 74 41.29 -1.39 -12.77
CA GLN A 74 42.02 -2.46 -13.49
C GLN A 74 42.61 -1.99 -14.82
N SER A 75 41.97 -1.05 -15.53
CA SER A 75 42.46 -0.57 -16.83
C SER A 75 43.75 0.25 -16.76
N THR A 76 44.16 0.75 -15.60
CA THR A 76 45.38 1.58 -15.44
C THR A 76 46.63 0.79 -15.08
N LYS A 77 46.51 -0.51 -14.77
CA LYS A 77 47.67 -1.36 -14.40
C LYS A 77 48.25 -2.18 -15.55
N ASP A 78 47.52 -2.37 -16.65
CA ASP A 78 47.95 -3.21 -17.79
C ASP A 78 48.53 -2.44 -18.98
N SER A 79 48.66 -1.11 -18.91
CA SER A 79 49.19 -0.28 -20.02
C SER A 79 50.64 0.18 -19.84
N GLY A 80 51.40 -0.45 -18.94
CA GLY A 80 52.81 -0.14 -18.70
C GLY A 80 53.74 -1.30 -19.07
N LEU A 81 54.04 -1.45 -20.36
CA LEU A 81 55.20 -2.18 -20.88
C LEU A 81 55.90 -1.31 -21.92
#